data_AF-A0A660UDX1-F1
#
_entry.id   AF-A0A660UDX1-F1
#
_cell.length_a   1.000
_cell.length_b   1.000
_cell.length_c   1.000
_cell.angle_alpha   90.00
_cell.angle_beta   90.00
_cell.angle_gamma   90.00
#
_symmetry.space_group_name_H-M   'P 1'
#
loop_
_entity.id
_entity.type
_entity.pdbx_description
1 polymer ?
#
loop_
_entity_poly.entity_id
_entity_poly.type
_entity_poly.pdbx_seq_one_letter_code
_entity_poly.pdbx_strand_id
1 'polypeptide(L)'
;MEDSNASWVINEWQGCWVFIVAGTGTDNGMVEITSNDATKLYVDSWPGTQPDSTSRFMISGVKYDYGSIYTGWKFKYWQSKIAIKGIFFNSSNNNSYPIVAHLVIPESTSPDFQVLHCGFWKGNRAFTTVGVNDNFSPSSVALRVEYCGAVGQSLRSYEIRMNGVIAHIGYSAVSDSVYGIYVTEGSHVKMKDCFGSNNTLYGVEVNNRSAGQYQGTIPSGNSANSHADNSSWFGFGYY
;
A
#
# COMPACT_ATOMS: atom_id res chain seq x y z
N MET A 1 19.66 8.32 7.41
CA MET A 1 19.26 7.79 6.09
C MET A 1 19.60 8.84 5.05
N GLU A 2 20.10 8.46 3.87
CA GLU A 2 20.59 9.39 2.85
C GLU A 2 19.85 9.22 1.52
N ASP A 3 19.40 10.33 0.95
CA ASP A 3 18.92 10.46 -0.43
C ASP A 3 19.75 11.55 -1.12
N SER A 4 20.74 11.13 -1.92
CA SER A 4 21.67 12.05 -2.59
C SER A 4 21.03 12.88 -3.71
N ASN A 5 19.81 12.56 -4.13
CA ASN A 5 19.05 13.33 -5.11
C ASN A 5 18.07 14.33 -4.46
N ALA A 6 17.93 14.29 -3.13
CA ALA A 6 17.11 15.23 -2.41
C ALA A 6 17.74 16.63 -2.39
N SER A 7 16.88 17.63 -2.30
CA SER A 7 17.26 19.04 -2.13
C SER A 7 16.40 19.65 -1.03
N TRP A 8 16.45 19.04 0.15
CA TRP A 8 15.61 19.42 1.28
C TRP A 8 16.04 20.73 1.93
N VAL A 9 15.07 21.45 2.49
CA VAL A 9 15.37 22.55 3.42
C VAL A 9 15.78 21.95 4.77
N ILE A 10 16.84 22.50 5.39
CA ILE A 10 17.31 22.04 6.71
C ILE A 10 16.15 22.06 7.71
N ASN A 11 15.92 20.93 8.36
CA ASN A 11 14.87 20.68 9.35
C ASN A 11 13.42 20.81 8.86
N GLU A 12 13.14 20.81 7.56
CA GLU A 12 11.75 20.84 7.07
C GLU A 12 10.93 19.60 7.48
N TRP A 13 11.59 18.47 7.73
CA TRP A 13 10.95 17.21 8.13
C TRP A 13 11.08 16.91 9.62
N GLN A 14 11.60 17.83 10.43
CA GLN A 14 11.68 17.65 11.88
C GLN A 14 10.29 17.44 12.50
N GLY A 15 10.13 16.43 13.34
CA GLY A 15 8.85 16.05 13.96
C GLY A 15 7.89 15.29 13.03
N CYS A 16 8.27 15.09 11.77
CA CYS A 16 7.61 14.15 10.89
C CYS A 16 8.10 12.72 11.18
N TRP A 17 7.53 11.75 10.47
CA TRP A 17 7.84 10.34 10.65
C TRP A 17 8.39 9.74 9.36
N VAL A 18 9.40 8.89 9.49
CA VAL A 18 9.93 8.07 8.39
C VAL A 18 9.49 6.62 8.53
N PHE A 19 9.17 5.99 7.40
CA PHE A 19 8.80 4.59 7.32
C PHE A 19 9.51 3.90 6.17
N ILE A 20 10.14 2.76 6.45
CA ILE A 20 10.83 1.96 5.45
C ILE A 20 9.83 1.04 4.76
N VAL A 21 9.70 1.18 3.45
CA VAL A 21 8.67 0.48 2.65
C VAL A 21 9.22 -0.67 1.81
N ALA A 22 10.54 -0.69 1.57
CA ALA A 22 11.23 -1.77 0.88
C ALA A 22 12.74 -1.76 1.22
N GLY A 23 13.43 -2.89 1.01
CA GLY A 23 14.85 -3.06 1.32
C GLY A 23 15.12 -3.38 2.79
N THR A 24 16.32 -3.07 3.27
CA THR A 24 16.72 -3.33 4.66
C THR A 24 16.00 -2.41 5.66
N GLY A 25 15.50 -2.95 6.78
CA GLY A 25 14.90 -2.15 7.85
C GLY A 25 13.38 -1.96 7.79
N THR A 26 12.65 -2.78 7.03
CA THR A 26 11.17 -2.78 7.00
C THR A 26 10.52 -3.19 8.33
N ASP A 27 11.29 -3.79 9.24
CA ASP A 27 10.89 -4.19 10.59
C ASP A 27 10.79 -3.02 11.58
N ASN A 28 11.34 -1.85 11.25
CA ASN A 28 11.39 -0.69 12.15
C ASN A 28 10.03 -0.04 12.46
N GLY A 29 9.05 -0.17 11.55
CA GLY A 29 7.85 0.65 11.61
C GLY A 29 8.14 2.14 11.42
N MET A 30 7.34 3.00 12.06
CA MET A 30 7.55 4.44 12.01
C MET A 30 8.57 4.89 13.04
N VAL A 31 9.49 5.74 12.61
CA VAL A 31 10.47 6.39 13.48
C VAL A 31 10.37 7.90 13.29
N GLU A 32 10.37 8.65 14.39
CA GLU A 32 10.32 10.11 14.37
C GLU A 32 11.64 10.69 13.83
N ILE A 33 11.52 11.67 12.93
CA ILE A 33 12.65 12.41 12.36
C ILE A 33 12.99 13.55 13.32
N THR A 34 14.19 13.50 13.90
CA THR A 34 14.63 14.51 14.89
C THR A 34 15.32 15.71 14.26
N SER A 35 15.90 15.53 13.07
CA SER A 35 16.39 16.61 12.21
C SER A 35 16.61 16.12 10.78
N ASN A 36 16.82 17.05 9.84
CA ASN A 36 17.30 16.72 8.50
C ASN A 36 18.24 17.80 7.97
N ASP A 37 19.19 17.41 7.13
CA ASP A 37 19.92 18.33 6.25
C ASP A 37 19.38 18.22 4.81
N ALA A 38 20.14 18.70 3.82
CA ALA A 38 19.73 18.72 2.42
C ALA A 38 19.51 17.33 1.80
N THR A 39 20.19 16.30 2.31
CA THR A 39 20.17 14.93 1.74
C THR A 39 20.01 13.83 2.79
N LYS A 40 19.98 14.16 4.08
CA LYS A 40 19.93 13.17 5.17
C LYS A 40 18.81 13.44 6.15
N LEU A 41 18.11 12.35 6.51
CA LEU A 41 17.19 12.29 7.64
C LEU A 41 17.92 11.69 8.84
N TYR A 42 17.80 12.35 9.98
CA TYR A 42 18.30 11.91 11.28
C TYR A 42 17.11 11.47 12.14
N VAL A 43 17.26 10.31 12.79
CA VAL A 43 16.32 9.76 13.76
C VAL A 43 17.11 9.38 15.01
N ASP A 44 16.47 9.36 16.17
CA ASP A 44 17.17 9.08 17.44
C ASP A 44 17.76 7.67 17.50
N SER A 45 16.96 6.68 17.11
CA SER A 45 17.41 5.29 16.98
C SER A 45 16.45 4.49 16.12
N TRP A 46 16.98 3.46 15.44
CA TRP A 46 16.16 2.47 14.74
C TRP A 46 15.81 1.34 15.70
N PRO A 47 14.51 1.01 15.90
CA PRO A 47 14.11 -0.03 16.85
C PRO A 47 14.41 -1.46 16.37
N GLY A 48 14.67 -1.65 15.07
CA GLY A 48 15.02 -2.90 14.43
C GLY A 48 16.28 -2.77 13.58
N THR A 49 16.28 -3.39 12.41
CA THR A 49 17.45 -3.41 11.52
C THR A 49 17.71 -2.04 10.92
N GLN A 50 18.93 -1.52 11.03
CA GLN A 50 19.27 -0.22 10.46
C GLN A 50 19.12 -0.21 8.92
N PRO A 51 18.41 0.75 8.34
CA PRO A 51 18.28 0.86 6.89
C PRO A 51 19.62 1.13 6.20
N ASP A 52 19.84 0.49 5.05
CA ASP A 52 21.02 0.66 4.20
C ASP A 52 20.69 1.35 2.86
N SER A 53 21.66 1.41 1.95
CA SER A 53 21.52 2.05 0.62
C SER A 53 20.51 1.39 -0.34
N THR A 54 20.00 0.20 -0.02
CA THR A 54 18.95 -0.47 -0.79
C THR A 54 17.53 -0.11 -0.32
N SER A 55 17.44 0.58 0.81
CA SER A 55 16.18 0.89 1.48
C SER A 55 15.41 1.98 0.75
N ARG A 56 14.09 1.82 0.67
CA ARG A 56 13.16 2.86 0.20
C ARG A 56 12.28 3.28 1.36
N PHE A 57 11.96 4.56 1.43
CA PHE A 57 11.21 5.12 2.54
C PHE A 57 10.11 6.09 2.10
N MET A 58 9.20 6.37 3.02
CA MET A 58 8.19 7.41 2.94
C MET A 58 8.29 8.33 4.15
N ILE A 59 8.01 9.62 3.97
CA ILE A 59 7.85 10.60 5.05
C ILE A 59 6.36 10.88 5.22
N SER A 60 5.88 10.91 6.46
CA SER A 60 4.50 11.28 6.81
C SER A 60 4.49 12.33 7.90
N GLY A 61 3.67 13.37 7.73
CA GLY A 61 3.39 14.36 8.79
C GLY A 61 2.38 13.87 9.83
N VAL A 62 1.65 12.79 9.55
CA VAL A 62 0.58 12.27 10.42
C VAL A 62 0.73 10.77 10.65
N LYS A 63 0.68 10.38 11.93
CA LYS A 63 0.61 8.99 12.38
C LYS A 63 -0.76 8.72 13.00
N TYR A 64 -1.48 7.75 12.47
CA TYR A 64 -2.75 7.28 12.98
C TYR A 64 -2.59 5.88 13.57
N ASP A 65 -2.40 5.82 14.89
CA ASP A 65 -2.36 4.60 15.67
C ASP A 65 -3.79 4.20 16.06
N TYR A 66 -4.26 3.05 15.58
CA TYR A 66 -5.65 2.62 15.87
C TYR A 66 -5.75 1.37 16.76
N GLY A 67 -4.62 0.82 17.21
CA GLY A 67 -4.60 -0.30 18.16
C GLY A 67 -5.33 -1.55 17.63
N SER A 68 -6.19 -2.14 18.47
CA SER A 68 -6.87 -3.42 18.20
C SER A 68 -8.24 -3.30 17.49
N ILE A 69 -8.61 -2.14 16.93
CA ILE A 69 -9.93 -2.01 16.30
C ILE A 69 -10.04 -2.82 15.00
N TYR A 70 -11.26 -3.29 14.71
CA TYR A 70 -11.57 -4.21 13.62
C TYR A 70 -11.42 -3.62 12.22
N THR A 71 -11.61 -2.31 12.05
CA THR A 71 -11.41 -1.61 10.77
C THR A 71 -10.97 -0.19 11.06
N GLY A 72 -10.07 0.37 10.25
CA GLY A 72 -9.74 1.79 10.33
C GLY A 72 -10.90 2.64 9.82
N TRP A 73 -10.79 3.20 8.62
CA TRP A 73 -11.81 4.07 8.04
C TRP A 73 -12.69 3.32 7.05
N LYS A 74 -14.02 3.43 7.22
CA LYS A 74 -15.02 2.86 6.32
C LYS A 74 -15.89 3.98 5.74
N PHE A 75 -15.77 4.22 4.44
CA PHE A 75 -16.49 5.29 3.75
C PHE A 75 -17.78 4.76 3.15
N LYS A 76 -18.98 5.17 3.56
CA LYS A 76 -20.23 4.66 2.96
C LYS A 76 -20.97 5.74 2.19
N TYR A 77 -21.61 5.37 1.08
CA TYR A 77 -22.58 6.19 0.36
C TYR A 77 -22.09 7.58 -0.05
N TRP A 78 -20.80 7.70 -0.38
CA TRP A 78 -20.28 8.98 -0.83
C TRP A 78 -20.68 9.24 -2.28
N GLN A 79 -20.91 10.51 -2.61
CA GLN A 79 -21.32 10.95 -3.95
C GLN A 79 -20.29 11.89 -4.60
N SER A 80 -19.22 12.21 -3.87
CA SER A 80 -18.18 13.14 -4.29
C SER A 80 -16.84 12.44 -4.45
N LYS A 81 -15.87 13.10 -5.08
CA LYS A 81 -14.49 12.62 -5.06
C LYS A 81 -13.96 12.63 -3.61
N ILE A 82 -13.31 11.53 -3.21
CA ILE A 82 -12.59 11.44 -1.93
C ILE A 82 -11.11 11.26 -2.22
N ALA A 83 -10.26 11.99 -1.50
CA ALA A 83 -8.81 11.80 -1.55
C ALA A 83 -8.22 11.80 -0.13
N ILE A 84 -7.58 10.71 0.24
CA ILE A 84 -6.79 10.58 1.47
C ILE A 84 -5.33 10.81 1.09
N LYS A 85 -4.65 11.71 1.81
CA LYS A 85 -3.26 12.09 1.51
C LYS A 85 -2.38 12.13 2.74
N GLY A 86 -1.17 11.58 2.65
CA GLY A 86 -0.13 11.81 3.66
C GLY A 86 -0.48 11.26 5.04
N ILE A 87 -1.32 10.22 5.10
CA ILE A 87 -1.70 9.57 6.36
C ILE A 87 -0.95 8.26 6.48
N PHE A 88 -0.33 8.06 7.63
CA PHE A 88 0.19 6.78 8.00
C PHE A 88 -0.76 6.05 8.95
N PHE A 89 -1.08 4.81 8.64
CA PHE A 89 -1.89 3.94 9.46
C PHE A 89 -1.01 2.86 10.09
N ASN A 90 -1.04 2.80 11.43
CA ASN A 90 -0.26 1.84 12.19
C ASN A 90 -1.19 0.94 13.01
N SER A 91 -1.00 -0.37 12.85
CA SER A 91 -1.69 -1.38 13.64
C SER A 91 -0.73 -2.14 14.55
N SER A 92 -1.14 -2.35 15.79
CA SER A 92 -0.42 -3.23 16.72
C SER A 92 -0.79 -4.70 16.57
N ASN A 93 -1.80 -5.03 15.75
CA ASN A 93 -2.30 -6.41 15.62
C ASN A 93 -1.72 -7.12 14.38
N ASN A 94 -1.10 -8.29 14.61
CA ASN A 94 -0.72 -9.21 13.54
C ASN A 94 -1.78 -10.30 13.32
N ASN A 95 -2.91 -10.24 14.04
CA ASN A 95 -3.87 -11.35 14.08
C ASN A 95 -4.60 -11.53 12.74
N SER A 96 -4.67 -12.80 12.31
CA SER A 96 -5.19 -13.24 11.01
C SER A 96 -6.72 -13.07 10.83
N TYR A 97 -7.47 -12.60 11.83
CA TYR A 97 -8.94 -12.53 11.79
C TYR A 97 -9.53 -11.41 12.68
N PRO A 98 -10.69 -10.80 12.31
CA PRO A 98 -11.34 -10.72 11.00
C PRO A 98 -11.24 -9.28 10.41
N ILE A 99 -10.80 -9.18 9.15
CA ILE A 99 -10.90 -8.00 8.27
C ILE A 99 -10.38 -6.68 8.88
N VAL A 100 -9.14 -6.65 9.37
CA VAL A 100 -8.45 -5.38 9.68
C VAL A 100 -7.90 -4.78 8.41
N ALA A 101 -8.76 -4.11 7.65
CA ALA A 101 -8.31 -3.17 6.64
C ALA A 101 -8.18 -1.78 7.26
N HIS A 102 -7.10 -1.08 6.97
CA HIS A 102 -6.92 0.28 7.45
C HIS A 102 -7.92 1.20 6.73
N LEU A 103 -8.21 0.87 5.47
CA LEU A 103 -9.20 1.55 4.65
C LEU A 103 -10.14 0.55 3.96
N VAL A 104 -11.45 0.71 4.19
CA VAL A 104 -12.51 -0.05 3.53
C VAL A 104 -13.31 0.90 2.64
N ILE A 105 -13.35 0.59 1.35
CA ILE A 105 -14.03 1.35 0.30
C ILE A 105 -15.26 0.54 -0.14
N PRO A 106 -16.41 0.65 0.55
CA PRO A 106 -17.64 -0.01 0.15
C PRO A 106 -18.35 0.72 -1.00
N GLU A 107 -19.44 0.13 -1.47
CA GLU A 107 -20.30 0.63 -2.55
C GLU A 107 -20.47 2.16 -2.58
N SER A 108 -20.28 2.73 -3.77
CA SER A 108 -20.46 4.15 -4.04
C SER A 108 -21.08 4.37 -5.41
N THR A 109 -21.74 5.52 -5.55
CA THR A 109 -22.23 6.07 -6.84
C THR A 109 -21.22 7.06 -7.43
N SER A 110 -20.18 7.41 -6.69
CA SER A 110 -19.14 8.34 -7.11
C SER A 110 -18.01 7.60 -7.83
N PRO A 111 -17.49 8.17 -8.92
CA PRO A 111 -16.53 7.47 -9.76
C PRO A 111 -15.08 7.53 -9.27
N ASP A 112 -14.68 8.33 -8.26
CA ASP A 112 -13.25 8.58 -7.96
C ASP A 112 -12.92 8.56 -6.45
N PHE A 113 -12.13 7.57 -6.03
CA PHE A 113 -11.53 7.47 -4.71
C PHE A 113 -10.01 7.43 -4.81
N GLN A 114 -9.30 8.25 -4.04
CA GLN A 114 -7.84 8.39 -4.12
C GLN A 114 -7.16 8.15 -2.77
N VAL A 115 -6.07 7.39 -2.80
CA VAL A 115 -5.16 7.16 -1.67
C VAL A 115 -3.76 7.55 -2.14
N LEU A 116 -3.20 8.62 -1.60
CA LEU A 116 -1.98 9.22 -2.12
C LEU A 116 -0.98 9.44 -1.00
N HIS A 117 0.27 9.03 -1.16
CA HIS A 117 1.30 9.25 -0.14
C HIS A 117 0.93 8.66 1.24
N CYS A 118 0.20 7.54 1.27
CA CYS A 118 -0.22 6.91 2.52
C CYS A 118 0.65 5.70 2.86
N GLY A 119 0.98 5.55 4.14
CA GLY A 119 1.71 4.39 4.65
C GLY A 119 0.81 3.48 5.48
N PHE A 120 1.06 2.18 5.43
CA PHE A 120 0.28 1.16 6.13
C PHE A 120 1.22 0.13 6.75
N TRP A 121 1.31 0.09 8.07
CA TRP A 121 2.19 -0.83 8.78
C TRP A 121 1.42 -1.79 9.67
N LYS A 122 1.68 -3.08 9.44
CA LYS A 122 1.05 -4.22 10.12
C LYS A 122 -0.48 -4.20 9.99
N GLY A 123 -1.13 -5.29 10.36
CA GLY A 123 -2.56 -5.50 10.15
C GLY A 123 -2.84 -6.62 9.15
N ASN A 124 -4.11 -6.83 8.82
CA ASN A 124 -4.52 -7.89 7.91
C ASN A 124 -4.42 -7.43 6.45
N ARG A 125 -4.89 -6.21 6.21
CA ARG A 125 -4.87 -5.54 4.92
C ARG A 125 -4.55 -4.07 5.06
N ALA A 126 -3.76 -3.51 4.14
CA ALA A 126 -3.58 -2.06 4.10
C ALA A 126 -4.89 -1.40 3.66
N PHE A 127 -5.42 -1.78 2.51
CA PHE A 127 -6.78 -1.39 2.13
C PHE A 127 -7.49 -2.49 1.36
N THR A 128 -8.82 -2.39 1.34
CA THR A 128 -9.68 -3.29 0.58
C THR A 128 -10.87 -2.54 -0.01
N THR A 129 -11.18 -2.80 -1.27
CA THR A 129 -12.52 -2.54 -1.80
C THR A 129 -13.38 -3.74 -1.40
N VAL A 130 -14.59 -3.54 -0.88
CA VAL A 130 -15.47 -4.68 -0.53
C VAL A 130 -16.91 -4.32 -0.86
N GLY A 131 -17.59 -5.18 -1.61
CA GLY A 131 -19.05 -5.13 -1.71
C GLY A 131 -19.61 -5.42 -0.32
N VAL A 132 -20.45 -4.55 0.22
CA VAL A 132 -21.02 -4.78 1.55
C VAL A 132 -22.19 -5.74 1.49
N ASN A 133 -22.76 -6.01 0.31
CA ASN A 133 -23.70 -7.09 0.07
C ASN A 133 -23.59 -7.61 -1.38
N ASP A 134 -23.60 -8.93 -1.58
CA ASP A 134 -23.51 -9.61 -2.89
C ASP A 134 -24.62 -9.24 -3.91
N ASN A 135 -25.57 -8.39 -3.52
CA ASN A 135 -26.75 -8.01 -4.30
C ASN A 135 -26.68 -6.61 -4.91
N PHE A 136 -25.65 -5.82 -4.62
CA PHE A 136 -25.48 -4.52 -5.26
C PHE A 136 -24.34 -4.60 -6.28
N SER A 137 -24.65 -4.40 -7.55
CA SER A 137 -23.66 -4.29 -8.63
C SER A 137 -23.33 -2.80 -8.78
N PRO A 138 -22.26 -2.29 -8.14
CA PRO A 138 -21.94 -0.88 -8.22
C PRO A 138 -21.67 -0.47 -9.68
N SER A 139 -22.12 0.74 -10.03
CA SER A 139 -21.52 1.48 -11.14
C SER A 139 -20.02 1.59 -10.90
N SER A 140 -19.21 1.39 -11.96
CA SER A 140 -17.75 1.30 -11.88
C SER A 140 -17.11 2.31 -10.92
N VAL A 141 -16.34 1.82 -9.94
CA VAL A 141 -15.56 2.66 -9.02
C VAL A 141 -14.15 2.81 -9.59
N ALA A 142 -13.69 4.04 -9.86
CA ALA A 142 -12.29 4.29 -10.14
C ALA A 142 -11.54 4.51 -8.82
N LEU A 143 -10.55 3.67 -8.58
CA LEU A 143 -9.65 3.78 -7.43
C LEU A 143 -8.27 4.22 -7.92
N ARG A 144 -7.69 5.23 -7.29
CA ARG A 144 -6.30 5.65 -7.54
C ARG A 144 -5.48 5.49 -6.27
N VAL A 145 -4.39 4.74 -6.36
CA VAL A 145 -3.41 4.54 -5.28
C VAL A 145 -2.05 4.95 -5.81
N GLU A 146 -1.46 6.02 -5.28
CA GLU A 146 -0.14 6.45 -5.75
C GLU A 146 0.80 6.84 -4.63
N TYR A 147 2.08 6.49 -4.80
CA TYR A 147 3.12 6.80 -3.83
C TYR A 147 2.81 6.28 -2.43
N CYS A 148 2.10 5.16 -2.33
CA CYS A 148 1.71 4.54 -1.08
C CYS A 148 2.67 3.40 -0.70
N GLY A 149 2.68 3.00 0.57
CA GLY A 149 3.52 1.91 1.05
C GLY A 149 2.79 1.04 2.04
N ALA A 150 2.82 -0.28 1.86
CA ALA A 150 2.27 -1.24 2.81
C ALA A 150 3.32 -2.29 3.20
N VAL A 151 3.49 -2.52 4.49
CA VAL A 151 4.48 -3.48 5.02
C VAL A 151 3.86 -4.33 6.13
N GLY A 152 4.17 -5.62 6.13
CA GLY A 152 3.85 -6.51 7.24
C GLY A 152 2.38 -6.91 7.31
N GLN A 153 1.67 -6.94 6.18
CA GLN A 153 0.25 -7.30 6.17
C GLN A 153 0.09 -8.81 6.27
N SER A 154 -0.61 -9.31 7.28
CA SER A 154 -0.77 -10.75 7.53
C SER A 154 -1.60 -11.47 6.47
N LEU A 155 -2.23 -10.74 5.53
CA LEU A 155 -2.93 -11.31 4.39
C LEU A 155 -2.63 -10.56 3.07
N ARG A 156 -3.28 -9.43 2.79
CA ARG A 156 -3.19 -8.76 1.47
C ARG A 156 -2.87 -7.30 1.67
N SER A 157 -1.79 -6.81 1.08
CA SER A 157 -1.51 -5.37 1.15
C SER A 157 -2.61 -4.58 0.46
N TYR A 158 -2.72 -4.67 -0.86
CA TYR A 158 -3.76 -4.00 -1.63
C TYR A 158 -4.76 -5.03 -2.15
N GLU A 159 -5.97 -5.05 -1.58
CA GLU A 159 -7.04 -5.94 -2.05
C GLU A 159 -8.05 -5.16 -2.90
N ILE A 160 -8.08 -5.45 -4.20
CA ILE A 160 -9.08 -4.95 -5.13
C ILE A 160 -10.09 -6.07 -5.37
N ARG A 161 -11.18 -6.01 -4.63
CA ARG A 161 -12.23 -7.03 -4.58
C ARG A 161 -13.56 -6.34 -4.78
N MET A 162 -14.11 -6.37 -5.99
CA MET A 162 -15.48 -5.94 -6.34
C MET A 162 -15.66 -5.92 -7.86
N ASN A 163 -16.81 -6.37 -8.34
CA ASN A 163 -17.09 -6.32 -9.77
C ASN A 163 -17.17 -4.85 -10.26
N GLY A 164 -16.46 -4.55 -11.34
CA GLY A 164 -16.47 -3.23 -11.97
C GLY A 164 -15.55 -2.19 -11.35
N VAL A 165 -14.73 -2.53 -10.34
CA VAL A 165 -13.67 -1.62 -9.87
C VAL A 165 -12.58 -1.52 -10.92
N ILE A 166 -12.17 -0.29 -11.22
CA ILE A 166 -11.01 0.01 -12.06
C ILE A 166 -9.97 0.71 -11.17
N ALA A 167 -8.95 -0.03 -10.76
CA ALA A 167 -7.88 0.47 -9.90
C ALA A 167 -6.66 0.89 -10.72
N HIS A 168 -6.09 2.04 -10.39
CA HIS A 168 -4.81 2.52 -10.89
C HIS A 168 -3.84 2.58 -9.70
N ILE A 169 -2.80 1.75 -9.71
CA ILE A 169 -1.81 1.66 -8.63
C ILE A 169 -0.45 2.06 -9.19
N GLY A 170 0.09 3.20 -8.76
CA GLY A 170 1.33 3.77 -9.30
C GLY A 170 2.36 4.01 -8.21
N TYR A 171 3.64 3.78 -8.50
CA TYR A 171 4.76 4.20 -7.66
C TYR A 171 4.64 3.75 -6.20
N SER A 172 4.01 2.60 -5.96
CA SER A 172 3.63 2.14 -4.62
C SER A 172 4.42 0.90 -4.21
N ALA A 173 4.61 0.74 -2.90
CA ALA A 173 5.40 -0.31 -2.29
C ALA A 173 4.52 -1.32 -1.53
N VAL A 174 4.74 -2.62 -1.70
CA VAL A 174 4.10 -3.66 -0.89
C VAL A 174 5.09 -4.76 -0.50
N SER A 175 5.42 -4.85 0.79
CA SER A 175 6.46 -5.75 1.29
C SER A 175 5.97 -6.58 2.49
N ASP A 176 6.66 -7.69 2.75
CA ASP A 176 6.47 -8.54 3.93
C ASP A 176 4.99 -8.91 4.18
N SER A 177 4.24 -9.19 3.11
CA SER A 177 2.81 -9.55 3.16
C SER A 177 2.56 -10.94 2.62
N VAL A 178 1.39 -11.57 2.82
CA VAL A 178 1.13 -12.84 2.10
C VAL A 178 0.95 -12.58 0.60
N TYR A 179 0.14 -11.58 0.26
CA TYR A 179 -0.04 -11.07 -1.09
C TYR A 179 0.27 -9.57 -1.13
N GLY A 180 1.03 -9.11 -2.11
CA GLY A 180 1.28 -7.69 -2.34
C GLY A 180 0.02 -6.99 -2.87
N ILE A 181 -0.32 -7.23 -4.13
CA ILE A 181 -1.53 -6.72 -4.78
C ILE A 181 -2.42 -7.90 -5.18
N TYR A 182 -3.64 -7.97 -4.65
CA TYR A 182 -4.60 -9.05 -4.90
C TYR A 182 -5.85 -8.48 -5.58
N VAL A 183 -6.15 -8.94 -6.80
CA VAL A 183 -7.26 -8.47 -7.62
C VAL A 183 -8.21 -9.62 -7.90
N THR A 184 -9.50 -9.44 -7.61
CA THR A 184 -10.49 -10.53 -7.70
C THR A 184 -11.89 -10.00 -8.03
N GLU A 185 -12.82 -10.93 -8.29
CA GLU A 185 -14.26 -10.66 -8.44
C GLU A 185 -14.60 -9.69 -9.58
N GLY A 186 -13.96 -9.80 -10.74
CA GLY A 186 -14.24 -8.94 -11.90
C GLY A 186 -13.68 -7.52 -11.77
N SER A 187 -12.69 -7.31 -10.90
CA SER A 187 -11.95 -6.05 -10.79
C SER A 187 -10.88 -5.94 -11.87
N HIS A 188 -10.59 -4.72 -12.32
CA HIS A 188 -9.52 -4.42 -13.26
C HIS A 188 -8.46 -3.55 -12.57
N VAL A 189 -7.18 -3.87 -12.76
CA VAL A 189 -6.07 -3.04 -12.25
C VAL A 189 -5.13 -2.61 -13.35
N LYS A 190 -4.63 -1.37 -13.27
CA LYS A 190 -3.45 -0.87 -13.99
C LYS A 190 -2.38 -0.54 -12.97
N MET A 191 -1.21 -1.18 -13.08
CA MET A 191 -0.08 -0.98 -12.19
C MET A 191 1.05 -0.27 -12.92
N LYS A 192 1.73 0.64 -12.24
CA LYS A 192 2.90 1.33 -12.78
C LYS A 192 4.00 1.45 -11.73
N ASP A 193 5.21 1.00 -12.04
CA ASP A 193 6.40 1.19 -11.21
C ASP A 193 6.16 0.84 -9.73
N CYS A 194 5.50 -0.29 -9.49
CA CYS A 194 5.24 -0.79 -8.14
C CYS A 194 6.41 -1.64 -7.69
N PHE A 195 6.69 -1.67 -6.39
CA PHE A 195 7.85 -2.36 -5.85
C PHE A 195 7.52 -3.05 -4.53
N GLY A 196 8.45 -3.84 -4.03
CA GLY A 196 8.33 -4.51 -2.74
C GLY A 196 8.84 -5.94 -2.78
N SER A 197 9.12 -6.48 -1.60
CA SER A 197 9.86 -7.72 -1.40
C SER A 197 9.24 -8.61 -0.34
N ASN A 198 9.65 -9.88 -0.30
CA ASN A 198 9.28 -10.84 0.74
C ASN A 198 7.76 -11.05 0.87
N ASN A 199 7.00 -10.99 -0.23
CA ASN A 199 5.59 -11.35 -0.18
C ASN A 199 5.46 -12.88 -0.21
N THR A 200 4.94 -13.51 0.85
CA THR A 200 5.03 -14.97 1.08
C THR A 200 4.46 -15.85 -0.03
N LEU A 201 3.45 -15.37 -0.76
CA LEU A 201 2.89 -16.07 -1.92
C LEU A 201 3.18 -15.30 -3.22
N TYR A 202 2.50 -14.18 -3.46
CA TYR A 202 2.63 -13.42 -4.71
C TYR A 202 2.81 -11.93 -4.45
N GLY A 203 3.65 -11.29 -5.26
CA GLY A 203 3.70 -9.82 -5.30
C GLY A 203 2.47 -9.22 -5.98
N VAL A 204 1.94 -9.88 -7.01
CA VAL A 204 0.67 -9.56 -7.66
C VAL A 204 -0.09 -10.86 -7.98
N GLU A 205 -1.39 -10.91 -7.67
CA GLU A 205 -2.29 -11.99 -8.06
C GLU A 205 -3.59 -11.42 -8.65
N VAL A 206 -4.04 -11.97 -9.78
CA VAL A 206 -5.25 -11.56 -10.49
C VAL A 206 -6.13 -12.79 -10.75
N ASN A 207 -7.31 -12.85 -10.14
CA ASN A 207 -8.18 -14.04 -10.11
C ASN A 207 -9.65 -13.71 -10.42
N ASN A 208 -10.49 -14.74 -10.56
CA ASN A 208 -11.96 -14.63 -10.62
C ASN A 208 -12.47 -13.60 -11.65
N ARG A 209 -12.11 -13.81 -12.93
CA ARG A 209 -12.50 -12.95 -14.06
C ARG A 209 -12.02 -11.50 -13.97
N SER A 210 -10.96 -11.28 -13.20
CA SER A 210 -10.27 -9.99 -13.11
C SER A 210 -9.24 -9.82 -14.22
N ALA A 211 -8.81 -8.59 -14.43
CA ALA A 211 -7.77 -8.25 -15.39
C ALA A 211 -6.71 -7.36 -14.75
N GLY A 212 -5.45 -7.60 -15.11
CA GLY A 212 -4.33 -6.76 -14.69
C GLY A 212 -3.51 -6.30 -15.89
N GLN A 213 -3.15 -5.02 -15.90
CA GLN A 213 -2.14 -4.44 -16.78
C GLN A 213 -1.02 -3.88 -15.90
N TYR A 214 0.23 -4.01 -16.34
CA TYR A 214 1.34 -3.43 -15.61
C TYR A 214 2.39 -2.82 -16.53
N GLN A 215 3.10 -1.82 -16.01
CA GLN A 215 4.19 -1.11 -16.68
C GLN A 215 5.32 -0.88 -15.66
N GLY A 216 6.56 -1.22 -16.05
CA GLY A 216 7.73 -1.05 -15.18
C GLY A 216 7.86 -2.18 -14.15
N THR A 217 8.31 -1.84 -12.95
CA THR A 217 8.52 -2.81 -11.87
C THR A 217 7.20 -3.30 -11.27
N ILE A 218 7.22 -4.54 -10.76
CA ILE A 218 6.15 -5.11 -9.94
C ILE A 218 6.72 -5.64 -8.61
N PRO A 219 5.90 -5.68 -7.54
CA PRO A 219 6.31 -6.29 -6.27
C PRO A 219 6.68 -7.77 -6.47
N SER A 220 7.68 -8.27 -5.74
CA SER A 220 8.10 -9.68 -5.83
C SER A 220 7.32 -10.59 -4.88
N GLY A 221 7.20 -11.86 -5.23
CA GLY A 221 6.79 -12.93 -4.30
C GLY A 221 7.95 -13.43 -3.41
N ASN A 222 7.77 -14.61 -2.82
CA ASN A 222 8.69 -15.25 -1.85
C ASN A 222 9.91 -15.89 -2.52
N SER A 223 9.88 -16.07 -3.84
CA SER A 223 11.10 -16.34 -4.60
C SER A 223 11.89 -15.04 -4.74
N ALA A 224 12.91 -14.89 -3.90
CA ALA A 224 13.96 -13.91 -4.12
C ALA A 224 14.37 -13.91 -5.61
N ASN A 225 14.35 -12.74 -6.25
CA ASN A 225 14.99 -12.45 -7.54
C ASN A 225 14.26 -12.79 -8.86
N SER A 226 12.96 -12.53 -8.97
CA SER A 226 12.45 -12.17 -10.31
C SER A 226 11.39 -11.09 -10.23
N HIS A 227 11.85 -9.83 -10.15
CA HIS A 227 11.03 -8.78 -10.73
C HIS A 227 10.95 -9.10 -12.22
N ALA A 228 9.75 -9.38 -12.72
CA ALA A 228 9.52 -9.49 -14.16
C ALA A 228 9.56 -8.07 -14.74
N ASP A 229 10.74 -7.45 -14.70
CA ASP A 229 11.02 -6.17 -15.33
C ASP A 229 10.93 -6.41 -16.83
N ASN A 230 9.93 -5.82 -17.48
CA ASN A 230 9.74 -5.82 -18.95
C ASN A 230 9.09 -7.05 -19.61
N SER A 231 7.88 -7.42 -19.22
CA SER A 231 6.93 -7.89 -20.24
C SER A 231 5.54 -7.44 -19.90
N SER A 232 4.79 -6.86 -20.83
CA SER A 232 3.36 -6.60 -20.65
C SER A 232 2.60 -7.93 -20.68
N TRP A 233 2.54 -8.69 -19.58
CA TRP A 233 1.56 -9.79 -19.51
C TRP A 233 0.18 -9.21 -19.32
N PHE A 234 -0.67 -9.46 -20.31
CA PHE A 234 -2.13 -9.48 -20.10
C PHE A 234 -2.48 -10.86 -19.55
N GLY A 235 -2.61 -10.97 -18.23
CA GLY A 235 -3.21 -12.14 -17.60
C GLY A 235 -4.74 -12.00 -17.65
N PHE A 236 -5.41 -12.74 -18.53
CA PHE A 236 -6.85 -13.00 -18.39
C PHE A 236 -7.02 -14.19 -17.46
N GLY A 237 -7.56 -13.96 -16.26
CA GLY A 237 -7.99 -15.06 -15.39
C GLY A 237 -9.25 -15.71 -15.96
N TYR A 238 -9.09 -16.75 -16.79
CA TYR A 238 -10.20 -17.59 -17.24
C TYR A 238 -10.40 -18.75 -16.26
N TYR A 239 -11.38 -18.59 -15.36
CA TYR A 239 -12.18 -19.67 -14.76
C TYR A 239 -13.60 -19.15 -14.47
#